data_AF-A0A7X3VMH9-F1
#
_entry.id   AF-A0A7X3VMH9-F1
#
_cell.length_a   1.000
_cell.length_b   1.000
_cell.length_c   1.000
_cell.angle_alpha   90.00
_cell.angle_beta   90.00
_cell.angle_gamma   90.00
#
_symmetry.space_group_name_H-M   'P 1'
#
loop_
_entity.id
_entity.type
_entity.pdbx_description
1 polymer ?
#
loop_
_entity_poly.entity_id
_entity_poly.type
_entity_poly.pdbx_seq_one_letter_code
_entity_poly.pdbx_strand_id
1 'polypeptide(L)'
;METTAPKIRGISPDETLEACARQIIVNYFHQMMSYKDGAKAGNDIEFVHEMRVTSRRLRTAMDNFLDCFPEKAFNKHYKKVKSITRTLGAVRDLDVLIARFEKELDTLSEAEQADLRRLIEHLQREREDTRKPMLKLFAKLEAAGFETEFLKFFSR
;
A
#
# COMPACT_ATOMS: atom_id res chain seq x y z
N MET A 1 5.66 -12.13 -13.55
CA MET A 1 6.74 -11.36 -12.89
C MET A 1 7.09 -12.05 -11.59
N GLU A 2 8.27 -12.64 -11.49
CA GLU A 2 8.79 -13.23 -10.25
C GLU A 2 8.94 -12.13 -9.20
N THR A 3 8.10 -12.15 -8.17
CA THR A 3 8.25 -11.25 -7.03
C THR A 3 9.26 -11.85 -6.07
N THR A 4 10.55 -11.79 -6.40
CA THR A 4 11.61 -12.08 -5.43
C THR A 4 11.46 -11.08 -4.28
N ALA A 5 11.17 -11.58 -3.08
CA ALA A 5 11.10 -10.74 -1.91
C ALA A 5 12.43 -9.98 -1.78
N PRO A 6 12.42 -8.64 -1.64
CA PRO A 6 13.66 -7.89 -1.55
C PRO A 6 14.48 -8.42 -0.38
N LYS A 7 15.74 -8.78 -0.66
CA LYS A 7 16.67 -9.29 0.35
C LYS A 7 16.96 -8.14 1.32
N ILE A 8 16.41 -8.24 2.54
CA ILE A 8 16.60 -7.24 3.59
C ILE A 8 18.07 -7.33 4.02
N ARG A 9 18.83 -6.29 3.70
CA ARG A 9 20.26 -6.21 4.04
C ARG A 9 20.41 -5.83 5.50
N GLY A 10 21.43 -6.37 6.17
CA GLY A 10 21.78 -6.01 7.55
C GLY A 10 21.29 -6.99 8.62
N ILE A 11 20.43 -7.95 8.28
CA ILE A 11 19.97 -8.96 9.24
C ILE A 11 21.11 -9.95 9.51
N SER A 12 21.46 -10.12 10.78
CA SER A 12 22.44 -11.10 11.26
C SER A 12 21.82 -12.01 12.32
N PRO A 13 22.14 -13.33 12.33
CA PRO A 13 21.72 -14.21 13.42
C PRO A 13 22.34 -13.84 14.78
N ASP A 14 23.37 -13.00 14.79
CA ASP A 14 24.05 -12.54 16.01
C ASP A 14 23.39 -11.30 16.64
N GLU A 15 22.39 -10.70 15.97
CA GLU A 15 21.63 -9.56 16.49
C GLU A 15 20.40 -10.01 17.30
N THR A 16 19.88 -9.10 18.14
CA THR A 16 18.64 -9.37 18.87
C THR A 16 17.45 -9.44 17.90
N LEU A 17 16.42 -10.20 18.27
CA LEU A 17 15.16 -10.27 17.51
C LEU A 17 14.55 -8.88 17.29
N GLU A 18 14.62 -8.01 18.30
CA GLU A 18 14.14 -6.63 18.21
C GLU A 18 14.93 -5.81 17.17
N ALA A 19 16.26 -5.92 17.13
CA ALA A 19 17.10 -5.23 16.15
C ALA A 19 16.78 -5.68 14.72
N CYS A 20 16.65 -7.00 14.51
CA CYS A 20 16.22 -7.57 13.24
C CYS A 20 14.82 -7.08 12.84
N ALA A 21 13.86 -7.09 13.77
CA ALA A 21 12.49 -6.62 13.54
C ALA A 21 12.45 -5.16 13.10
N ARG A 22 13.22 -4.30 13.76
CA ARG A 22 13.37 -2.88 13.43
C ARG A 22 13.84 -2.67 12.00
N GLN A 23 14.91 -3.36 11.59
CA GLN A 23 15.44 -3.27 10.23
C GLN A 23 14.42 -3.72 9.19
N ILE A 24 13.71 -4.83 9.44
CA ILE A 24 12.68 -5.36 8.55
C ILE A 24 11.53 -4.35 8.39
N ILE A 25 11.02 -3.83 9.50
CA ILE A 25 9.91 -2.87 9.53
C ILE A 25 10.30 -1.57 8.81
N VAL A 26 11.48 -1.03 9.09
CA VAL A 26 11.98 0.21 8.44
C VAL A 26 12.17 0.00 6.93
N ASN A 27 12.72 -1.14 6.51
CA ASN A 27 12.90 -1.42 5.08
C ASN A 27 11.55 -1.46 4.34
N TYR A 28 10.59 -2.25 4.83
CA TYR A 28 9.26 -2.27 4.20
C TYR A 28 8.55 -0.93 4.27
N PHE A 29 8.76 -0.14 5.32
CA PHE A 29 8.22 1.22 5.40
C PHE A 29 8.82 2.13 4.32
N HIS A 30 10.14 2.17 4.16
CA HIS A 30 10.78 2.94 3.09
C HIS A 30 10.29 2.48 1.71
N GLN A 31 10.22 1.18 1.47
CA GLN A 31 9.72 0.63 0.21
C GLN A 31 8.26 1.03 -0.05
N MET A 32 7.40 0.97 0.98
CA MET A 32 6.02 1.44 0.85
C MET A 32 5.97 2.93 0.53
N MET A 33 6.76 3.76 1.22
CA MET A 33 6.72 5.21 1.05
C MET A 33 7.34 5.67 -0.28
N SER A 34 8.24 4.90 -0.91
CA SER A 34 8.78 5.25 -2.23
C SER A 34 7.74 5.27 -3.34
N TYR A 35 6.61 4.57 -3.18
CA TYR A 35 5.50 4.58 -4.14
C TYR A 35 4.45 5.65 -3.85
N LYS A 36 4.56 6.38 -2.72
CA LYS A 36 3.54 7.34 -2.27
C LYS A 36 3.25 8.40 -3.32
N ASP A 37 4.28 9.05 -3.87
CA ASP A 37 4.08 10.17 -4.77
C ASP A 37 3.50 9.74 -6.12
N GLY A 38 3.90 8.56 -6.61
CA GLY A 38 3.28 7.94 -7.79
C GLY A 38 1.80 7.59 -7.55
N ALA A 39 1.48 7.02 -6.39
CA ALA A 39 0.10 6.71 -6.00
C ALA A 39 -0.74 7.99 -5.80
N LYS A 40 -0.12 9.08 -5.31
CA LYS A 40 -0.74 10.42 -5.20
C LYS A 40 -0.97 11.04 -6.56
N ALA A 41 -0.05 10.91 -7.51
CA ALA A 41 -0.20 11.43 -8.88
C ALA A 41 -1.30 10.66 -9.64
N GLY A 42 -1.32 9.34 -9.51
CA GLY A 42 -2.36 8.47 -10.09
C GLY A 42 -2.26 8.29 -11.60
N ASN A 43 -1.12 8.65 -12.20
CA ASN A 43 -0.85 8.50 -13.63
C ASN A 43 -0.62 7.04 -14.05
N ASP A 44 -0.24 6.19 -13.09
CA ASP A 44 -0.03 4.76 -13.28
C ASP A 44 -0.60 4.01 -12.07
N ILE A 45 -1.48 3.04 -12.35
CA ILE A 45 -2.17 2.21 -11.35
C ILE A 45 -1.20 1.29 -10.61
N GLU A 46 -0.03 1.00 -11.19
CA GLU A 46 0.95 0.09 -10.58
C GLU A 46 1.60 0.70 -9.33
N PHE A 47 1.64 2.03 -9.19
CA PHE A 47 2.06 2.63 -7.92
C PHE A 47 1.12 2.29 -6.76
N VAL A 48 -0.20 2.29 -7.00
CA VAL A 48 -1.19 1.87 -5.99
C VAL A 48 -1.04 0.38 -5.70
N HIS A 49 -0.79 -0.43 -6.73
CA HIS A 49 -0.53 -1.86 -6.59
C HIS A 49 0.69 -2.14 -5.70
N GLU A 50 1.85 -1.60 -6.05
CA GLU A 50 3.12 -1.82 -5.36
C GLU A 50 3.09 -1.26 -3.92
N MET A 51 2.50 -0.07 -3.72
CA MET A 51 2.31 0.48 -2.38
C MET A 51 1.40 -0.42 -1.53
N ARG A 52 0.34 -0.99 -2.12
CA ARG A 52 -0.55 -1.93 -1.42
C ARG A 52 0.18 -3.21 -1.05
N VAL A 53 0.93 -3.81 -1.98
CA VAL A 53 1.70 -5.05 -1.76
C VAL A 53 2.71 -4.85 -0.63
N THR A 54 3.49 -3.78 -0.69
CA THR A 54 4.49 -3.45 0.35
C THR A 54 3.85 -3.09 1.68
N SER A 55 2.73 -2.36 1.71
CA SER A 55 2.01 -2.07 2.96
C SER A 55 1.48 -3.34 3.64
N ARG A 56 1.03 -4.35 2.88
CA ARG A 56 0.64 -5.65 3.42
C ARG A 56 1.83 -6.38 4.03
N ARG A 57 2.98 -6.41 3.34
CA ARG A 57 4.22 -7.02 3.85
C ARG A 57 4.68 -6.35 5.14
N LEU A 58 4.64 -5.01 5.18
CA LEU A 58 4.92 -4.23 6.39
C LEU A 58 3.99 -4.65 7.53
N ARG A 59 2.68 -4.76 7.28
CA ARG A 59 1.72 -5.19 8.31
C ARG A 59 2.00 -6.59 8.82
N THR A 60 2.27 -7.55 7.94
CA THR A 60 2.63 -8.90 8.34
C THR A 60 3.91 -8.91 9.18
N ALA A 61 4.94 -8.14 8.80
CA ALA A 61 6.15 -8.01 9.60
C ALA A 61 5.84 -7.40 10.98
N MET A 62 5.02 -6.34 11.03
CA MET A 62 4.58 -5.74 12.27
C MET A 62 3.81 -6.74 13.15
N ASP A 63 2.86 -7.49 12.60
CA ASP A 63 2.09 -8.50 13.33
C ASP A 63 3.02 -9.59 13.91
N ASN A 64 4.03 -10.03 13.16
CA ASN A 64 4.99 -11.06 13.61
C ASN A 64 5.93 -10.60 14.73
N PHE A 65 6.20 -9.29 14.85
CA PHE A 65 7.16 -8.74 15.81
C PHE A 65 6.52 -7.87 16.88
N LEU A 66 5.19 -7.94 17.06
CA LEU A 66 4.45 -7.15 18.05
C LEU A 66 5.09 -7.24 19.45
N ASP A 67 5.45 -8.46 19.87
CA ASP A 67 5.97 -8.74 21.22
C ASP A 67 7.38 -8.16 21.47
N CYS A 68 8.06 -7.70 20.42
CA CYS A 68 9.36 -7.03 20.55
C CYS A 68 9.25 -5.55 20.97
N PHE A 69 8.04 -4.98 21.01
CA PHE A 69 7.85 -3.54 21.20
C PHE A 69 6.81 -3.20 22.28
N PRO A 70 6.91 -2.02 22.93
CA PRO A 70 5.86 -1.56 23.83
C PRO A 70 4.51 -1.41 23.12
N GLU A 71 3.53 -2.20 23.54
CA GLU A 71 2.23 -2.37 22.86
C GLU A 71 1.56 -1.04 22.49
N LYS A 72 1.47 -0.10 23.43
CA LYS A 72 0.80 1.19 23.21
C LYS A 72 1.46 2.02 22.11
N ALA A 73 2.79 2.08 22.12
CA ALA A 73 3.56 2.86 21.14
C ALA A 73 3.49 2.19 19.76
N PHE A 74 3.66 0.86 19.72
CA PHE A 74 3.56 0.07 18.51
C PHE A 74 2.18 0.21 17.83
N ASN A 75 1.11 0.06 18.61
CA ASN A 75 -0.27 0.15 18.12
C ASN A 75 -0.63 1.52 17.51
N LYS A 76 0.01 2.62 17.97
CA LYS A 76 -0.14 3.95 17.35
C LYS A 76 0.30 3.93 15.89
N HIS A 77 1.45 3.32 15.58
CA HIS A 77 1.99 3.24 14.23
C HIS A 77 1.25 2.19 13.38
N TYR A 78 0.97 1.03 13.96
CA TYR A 78 0.25 -0.05 13.29
C TYR A 78 -1.11 0.40 12.75
N LYS A 79 -1.90 1.14 13.54
CA LYS A 79 -3.21 1.66 13.11
C LYS A 79 -3.11 2.61 11.91
N LYS A 80 -2.04 3.42 11.83
CA LYS A 80 -1.80 4.33 10.69
C LYS A 80 -1.48 3.52 9.42
N VAL A 81 -0.56 2.55 9.51
CA VAL A 81 -0.25 1.64 8.39
C VAL A 81 -1.48 0.85 7.94
N LYS A 82 -2.26 0.30 8.88
CA LYS A 82 -3.54 -0.37 8.60
C LYS A 82 -4.53 0.51 7.84
N SER A 83 -4.61 1.79 8.20
CA SER A 83 -5.48 2.75 7.51
C SER A 83 -5.02 3.01 6.09
N ILE A 84 -3.71 3.16 5.85
CA ILE A 84 -3.11 3.30 4.51
C ILE A 84 -3.43 2.07 3.65
N THR A 85 -3.15 0.87 4.16
CA THR A 85 -3.42 -0.39 3.45
C THR A 85 -4.89 -0.51 3.05
N ARG A 86 -5.81 -0.11 3.94
CA ARG A 86 -7.25 -0.17 3.67
C ARG A 86 -7.65 0.76 2.52
N THR A 87 -7.18 2.01 2.53
CA THR A 87 -7.53 2.97 1.46
C THR A 87 -6.92 2.57 0.12
N LEU A 88 -5.69 2.03 0.12
CA LEU A 88 -5.07 1.47 -1.09
C LEU A 88 -5.84 0.27 -1.64
N GLY A 89 -6.38 -0.57 -0.74
CA GLY A 89 -7.19 -1.73 -1.11
C GLY A 89 -8.41 -1.34 -1.92
N ALA A 90 -9.20 -0.38 -1.44
CA ALA A 90 -10.40 0.06 -2.12
C ALA A 90 -10.13 0.59 -3.54
N VAL A 91 -9.04 1.35 -3.74
CA VAL A 91 -8.64 1.83 -5.07
C VAL A 91 -8.19 0.68 -5.96
N ARG A 92 -7.34 -0.24 -5.45
CA ARG A 92 -6.81 -1.36 -6.22
C ARG A 92 -7.90 -2.35 -6.66
N ASP A 93 -8.93 -2.53 -5.85
CA ASP A 93 -10.03 -3.43 -6.19
C ASP A 93 -10.76 -2.95 -7.47
N LEU A 94 -10.94 -1.62 -7.62
CA LEU A 94 -11.47 -1.01 -8.84
C LEU A 94 -10.47 -1.06 -10.00
N ASP A 95 -9.18 -0.80 -9.77
CA ASP A 95 -8.15 -0.92 -10.82
C ASP A 95 -8.15 -2.34 -11.43
N VAL A 96 -8.26 -3.39 -10.60
CA VAL A 96 -8.30 -4.78 -11.04
C VAL A 96 -9.59 -5.10 -11.81
N LEU A 97 -10.73 -4.58 -11.34
CA LEU A 97 -12.02 -4.80 -12.00
C LEU A 97 -12.06 -4.13 -13.38
N ILE A 98 -11.62 -2.88 -13.48
CA ILE A 98 -11.53 -2.14 -14.74
C ILE A 98 -10.61 -2.88 -15.71
N ALA A 99 -9.40 -3.23 -15.29
CA ALA A 99 -8.44 -3.95 -16.14
C ALA A 99 -8.94 -5.33 -16.60
N ARG A 100 -9.83 -5.97 -15.82
CA ARG A 100 -10.48 -7.21 -16.24
C ARG A 100 -11.48 -6.95 -17.36
N PHE A 101 -12.37 -5.97 -17.20
CA PHE A 101 -13.37 -5.66 -18.22
C PHE A 101 -12.74 -5.13 -19.51
N GLU A 102 -11.66 -4.35 -19.42
CA GLU A 102 -10.92 -3.90 -20.59
C GLU A 102 -10.38 -5.07 -21.42
N LYS A 103 -9.93 -6.16 -20.78
CA LYS A 103 -9.47 -7.37 -21.47
C LYS A 103 -10.60 -8.19 -22.09
N GLU A 104 -11.81 -8.07 -21.58
CA GLU A 104 -12.97 -8.81 -22.09
C GLU A 104 -13.60 -8.12 -23.31
N LEU A 105 -13.35 -6.82 -23.55
CA LEU A 105 -13.92 -6.05 -24.67
C LEU A 105 -13.75 -6.73 -26.04
N ASP A 106 -12.56 -7.22 -26.36
CA ASP A 106 -12.26 -7.80 -27.68
C ASP A 106 -12.94 -9.16 -27.91
N THR A 107 -13.56 -9.73 -26.88
CA THR A 107 -14.26 -11.03 -26.95
C THR A 107 -15.78 -10.88 -27.18
N LEU A 108 -16.28 -9.64 -27.20
CA LEU A 108 -17.71 -9.34 -27.21
C LEU A 108 -18.19 -8.76 -28.55
N SER A 109 -19.49 -8.83 -28.80
CA SER A 109 -20.13 -8.16 -29.94
C SER A 109 -20.07 -6.64 -29.84
N GLU A 110 -20.26 -5.91 -30.94
CA GLU A 110 -20.21 -4.44 -30.96
C GLU A 110 -21.18 -3.77 -29.97
N ALA A 111 -22.39 -4.33 -29.84
CA ALA A 111 -23.40 -3.83 -28.90
C ALA A 111 -22.96 -4.02 -27.45
N GLU A 112 -22.47 -5.21 -27.10
CA GLU A 112 -21.96 -5.53 -25.76
C GLU A 112 -20.71 -4.70 -25.42
N GLN A 113 -19.83 -4.46 -26.39
CA GLN A 113 -18.68 -3.59 -26.21
C GLN A 113 -19.10 -2.16 -25.88
N ALA A 114 -20.14 -1.63 -26.53
CA ALA A 114 -20.65 -0.28 -26.25
C ALA A 114 -21.19 -0.17 -24.81
N ASP A 115 -21.93 -1.18 -24.35
CA ASP A 115 -22.44 -1.22 -22.98
C ASP A 115 -21.31 -1.40 -21.95
N LEU A 116 -20.33 -2.26 -22.22
CA LEU A 116 -19.19 -2.47 -21.33
C LEU A 116 -18.30 -1.23 -21.20
N ARG A 117 -18.08 -0.48 -22.29
CA ARG A 117 -17.36 0.80 -22.23
C ARG A 117 -18.04 1.80 -21.29
N ARG A 118 -19.37 1.91 -21.33
CA ARG A 118 -20.13 2.78 -20.40
C ARG A 118 -19.96 2.36 -18.94
N LEU A 119 -19.94 1.05 -18.68
CA LEU A 119 -19.66 0.51 -17.35
C LEU A 119 -18.23 0.85 -16.89
N ILE A 120 -17.23 0.65 -17.75
CA ILE A 120 -15.83 1.00 -17.47
C ILE A 120 -15.70 2.49 -17.12
N GLU A 121 -16.33 3.39 -17.89
CA GLU A 121 -16.33 4.82 -17.58
C GLU A 121 -16.98 5.14 -16.23
N HIS A 122 -18.04 4.43 -15.86
CA HIS A 122 -18.65 4.57 -14.53
C HIS A 122 -17.69 4.13 -13.42
N LEU A 123 -17.05 2.97 -13.58
CA LEU A 123 -16.08 2.45 -12.61
C LEU A 123 -14.85 3.35 -12.48
N GLN A 124 -14.38 3.97 -13.57
CA GLN A 124 -13.29 4.94 -13.54
C GLN A 124 -13.65 6.17 -12.70
N ARG A 125 -14.89 6.68 -12.81
CA ARG A 125 -15.38 7.77 -11.95
C ARG A 125 -15.44 7.34 -10.47
N GLU A 126 -15.99 6.15 -10.20
CA GLU A 126 -16.03 5.59 -8.85
C GLU A 126 -14.63 5.39 -8.25
N ARG A 127 -13.65 5.03 -9.09
CA ARG A 127 -12.24 4.87 -8.71
C ARG A 127 -11.61 6.19 -8.28
N GLU A 128 -11.88 7.28 -8.99
CA GLU A 128 -11.42 8.62 -8.57
C GLU A 128 -12.11 9.08 -7.28
N ASP A 129 -13.39 8.77 -7.08
CA ASP A 129 -14.09 9.07 -5.82
C ASP A 129 -13.49 8.27 -4.64
N THR A 130 -13.21 6.99 -4.85
CA THR A 130 -12.59 6.09 -3.87
C THR A 130 -11.16 6.50 -3.52
N ARG A 131 -10.47 7.16 -4.46
CA ARG A 131 -9.12 7.71 -4.26
C ARG A 131 -9.11 8.94 -3.33
N LYS A 132 -10.21 9.71 -3.23
CA LYS A 132 -10.27 10.91 -2.37
C LYS A 132 -9.96 10.63 -0.88
N PRO A 133 -10.55 9.61 -0.22
CA PRO A 133 -10.16 9.21 1.13
C PRO A 133 -8.67 8.87 1.29
N MET A 134 -8.06 8.22 0.29
CA MET A 134 -6.64 7.89 0.29
C MET A 134 -5.79 9.16 0.30
N LEU A 135 -6.07 10.10 -0.61
CA LEU A 135 -5.36 11.38 -0.71
C LEU A 135 -5.51 12.21 0.58
N LYS A 136 -6.73 12.27 1.14
CA LYS A 136 -7.00 12.95 2.41
C LYS A 136 -6.21 12.33 3.57
N LEU A 137 -6.11 11.01 3.62
CA LEU A 137 -5.32 10.31 4.63
C LEU A 137 -3.83 10.64 4.50
N PHE A 138 -3.29 10.60 3.27
CA PHE A 138 -1.88 10.93 3.03
C PHE A 138 -1.56 12.36 3.46
N ALA A 139 -2.36 13.35 3.05
CA ALA A 139 -2.18 14.73 3.47
C ALA A 139 -2.22 14.89 5.00
N LYS A 140 -3.14 14.20 5.68
CA LYS A 140 -3.23 14.20 7.15
C LYS A 140 -1.97 13.61 7.80
N LEU A 141 -1.43 12.52 7.25
CA LEU A 141 -0.24 11.86 7.79
C LEU A 141 1.02 12.68 7.56
N GLU A 142 1.14 13.34 6.40
CA GLU A 142 2.22 14.27 6.08
C GLU A 142 2.20 15.46 7.05
N ALA A 143 1.04 16.11 7.23
CA ALA A 143 0.89 17.22 8.18
C ALA A 143 1.19 16.82 9.64
N ALA A 144 0.93 15.55 9.99
CA ALA A 144 1.23 15.01 11.32
C ALA A 144 2.69 14.52 11.48
N GLY A 145 3.55 14.68 10.47
CA GLY A 145 4.95 14.22 10.52
C GLY A 145 5.08 12.70 10.69
N PHE A 146 4.12 11.92 10.18
CA PHE A 146 4.05 10.48 10.47
C PHE A 146 5.30 9.71 10.05
N GLU A 147 5.89 10.02 8.89
CA GLU A 147 7.10 9.33 8.41
C GLU A 147 8.26 9.50 9.39
N THR A 148 8.52 10.74 9.81
CA THR A 148 9.54 11.06 10.80
C THR A 148 9.25 10.41 12.16
N GLU A 149 8.00 10.46 12.63
CA GLU A 149 7.61 9.79 13.88
C GLU A 149 7.84 8.27 13.81
N PHE A 150 7.48 7.64 12.69
CA PHE A 150 7.59 6.20 12.48
C PHE A 150 9.06 5.78 12.49
N LEU A 151 9.91 6.45 11.70
CA LEU A 151 11.34 6.17 11.65
C LEU A 151 12.02 6.44 13.00
N LYS A 152 11.65 7.51 13.71
CA LYS A 152 12.19 7.77 15.05
C LYS A 152 11.83 6.70 16.07
N PHE A 153 10.74 5.95 15.89
CA PHE A 153 10.36 4.86 16.77
C PHE A 153 11.09 3.56 16.42
N PHE A 154 11.14 3.20 15.13
CA PHE A 154 11.69 1.92 14.66
C PHE A 154 13.18 1.95 14.29
N SER A 155 13.83 3.12 14.15
CA SER A 155 15.28 3.23 13.88
C SER A 155 16.13 3.48 15.14
N ARG A 156 15.52 3.41 16.33
CA ARG A 156 16.25 3.40 17.60
C ARG A 156 16.85 2.04 17.89
#